data_AF-I3WRI7-F1
#
_entry.id   AF-I3WRI7-F1
#
_cell.length_a   1.000
_cell.length_b   1.000
_cell.length_c   1.000
_cell.angle_alpha   90.00
_cell.angle_beta   90.00
_cell.angle_gamma   90.00
#
_symmetry.space_group_name_H-M   'P 1'
#
loop_
_entity.id
_entity.type
_entity.pdbx_description
1 polymer ?
#
loop_
_entity_poly.entity_id
_entity_poly.type
_entity_poly.pdbx_seq_one_letter_code
_entity_poly.pdbx_strand_id
1 'polypeptide(L)'
;WINFVNEKLQQFFNHHMFVLEQEEYAREGIQWTFIDFGLDLQACIELIEKPLGIIAMLDEECIVPKATDLTLAQKLIDQHLGKHPNFEKPKPPKGKQAEAHFAMRHYAGTVRYNVMNWLEKNKDPLNDTVVTVMKASKEHALIVEVWQDYTTQEEAAAAATKGGPGAKKKGKSGSFMTVSMLYRESLNKLMTMLNSTHPHFIRCIIPNEKKQSGMIDAALVLNQLTCNGVLEGIRICRKGFPNRTLHADFVQRYALL
;
A
#
# COMPACT_ATOMS: atom_id res chain seq x y z
N TRP A 1 -4.13 -3.92 3.05
CA TRP A 1 -4.23 -2.83 2.06
C TRP A 1 -3.84 -1.47 2.60
N ILE A 2 -4.58 -0.84 3.52
CA ILE A 2 -4.25 0.52 4.01
C ILE A 2 -2.80 0.62 4.53
N ASN A 3 -2.38 -0.30 5.40
CA ASN A 3 -0.99 -0.33 5.90
C ASN A 3 0.03 -0.49 4.77
N PHE A 4 -0.27 -1.30 3.75
CA PHE A 4 0.61 -1.49 2.60
C PHE A 4 0.77 -0.22 1.76
N VAL A 5 -0.32 0.53 1.55
CA VAL A 5 -0.25 1.85 0.90
C VAL A 5 0.63 2.80 1.72
N ASN A 6 0.46 2.82 3.05
CA ASN A 6 1.28 3.65 3.94
C ASN A 6 2.77 3.26 3.89
N GLU A 7 3.11 1.97 3.80
CA GLU A 7 4.49 1.51 3.58
C GLU A 7 5.06 2.10 2.28
N LYS A 8 4.32 2.00 1.15
CA LYS A 8 4.75 2.58 -0.13
C LYS A 8 4.91 4.10 -0.08
N LEU A 9 3.97 4.81 0.55
CA LEU A 9 4.06 6.26 0.70
C LEU A 9 5.22 6.69 1.61
N GLN A 10 5.49 5.93 2.66
CA GLN A 10 6.64 6.18 3.52
C GLN A 10 7.95 5.90 2.79
N GLN A 11 8.02 4.84 1.98
CA GLN A 11 9.17 4.59 1.13
C GLN A 11 9.36 5.68 0.09
N PHE A 12 8.29 6.16 -0.54
CA PHE A 12 8.34 7.28 -1.47
C PHE A 12 8.89 8.55 -0.79
N PHE A 13 8.46 8.85 0.42
CA PHE A 13 9.04 9.93 1.22
C PHE A 13 10.52 9.72 1.48
N ASN A 14 10.93 8.53 1.94
CA ASN A 14 12.33 8.23 2.21
C ASN A 14 13.19 8.38 0.94
N HIS A 15 12.70 7.88 -0.20
CA HIS A 15 13.39 8.01 -1.48
C HIS A 15 13.53 9.49 -1.89
N HIS A 16 12.44 10.26 -1.80
CA HIS A 16 12.43 11.66 -2.23
C HIS A 16 13.25 12.57 -1.31
N MET A 17 13.21 12.34 0.01
CA MET A 17 13.97 13.14 0.97
C MET A 17 15.43 12.78 1.04
N PHE A 18 15.81 11.52 0.75
CA PHE A 18 17.18 11.07 1.00
C PHE A 18 17.95 10.77 -0.28
N VAL A 19 17.35 10.10 -1.25
CA VAL A 19 18.06 9.67 -2.46
C VAL A 19 18.14 10.82 -3.45
N LEU A 20 17.00 11.43 -3.79
CA LEU A 20 16.98 12.55 -4.74
C LEU A 20 17.74 13.77 -4.23
N GLU A 21 17.73 14.02 -2.92
CA GLU A 21 18.51 15.11 -2.33
C GLU A 21 20.02 14.88 -2.46
N GLN A 22 20.50 13.64 -2.26
CA GLN A 22 21.91 13.30 -2.43
C GLN A 22 22.32 13.27 -3.92
N GLU A 23 21.43 12.83 -4.81
CA GLU A 23 21.63 12.89 -6.26
C GLU A 23 21.72 14.34 -6.76
N GLU A 24 20.94 15.27 -6.18
CA GLU A 24 21.07 16.70 -6.46
C GLU A 24 22.45 17.22 -6.05
N TYR A 25 22.94 16.88 -4.85
CA TYR A 25 24.28 17.28 -4.40
C TYR A 25 25.36 16.72 -5.32
N ALA A 26 25.23 15.48 -5.77
CA ALA A 26 26.15 14.88 -6.73
C ALA A 26 26.11 15.61 -8.09
N ARG A 27 24.92 15.97 -8.58
CA ARG A 27 24.73 16.69 -9.84
C ARG A 27 25.32 18.10 -9.81
N GLU A 28 25.15 18.80 -8.70
CA GLU A 28 25.71 20.14 -8.44
C GLU A 28 27.22 20.10 -8.11
N GLY A 29 27.84 18.92 -8.05
CA GLY A 29 29.26 18.76 -7.72
C GLY A 29 29.61 19.15 -6.29
N ILE A 30 28.63 19.15 -5.38
CA ILE A 30 28.81 19.45 -3.97
C ILE A 30 29.46 18.25 -3.29
N GLN A 31 30.60 18.46 -2.62
CA GLN A 31 31.25 17.40 -1.86
C GLN A 31 30.32 16.95 -0.72
N TRP A 32 29.75 15.76 -0.89
CA TRP A 32 28.85 15.14 0.06
C TRP A 32 29.25 13.68 0.27
N THR A 33 29.43 13.28 1.52
CA THR A 33 29.62 11.87 1.86
C THR A 33 28.26 11.18 1.78
N PHE A 34 28.08 10.27 0.82
CA PHE A 34 26.85 9.51 0.72
C PHE A 34 26.59 8.77 2.05
N ILE A 35 25.41 9.00 2.62
CA ILE A 35 24.98 8.30 3.81
C ILE A 35 23.87 7.36 3.38
N ASP A 36 24.15 6.06 3.45
CA ASP A 36 23.12 5.03 3.34
C ASP A 36 22.33 5.01 4.65
N PHE A 37 21.07 5.41 4.58
CA PHE A 37 20.23 5.58 5.76
C PHE A 37 19.51 4.31 6.19
N GLY A 38 19.70 3.16 5.53
CA GLY A 38 19.28 1.84 6.03
C GLY A 38 17.80 1.68 6.37
N LEU A 39 16.96 2.68 6.08
CA LEU A 39 15.51 2.69 6.26
C LEU A 39 14.85 2.01 5.07
N ASP A 40 15.28 0.78 4.78
CA ASP A 40 14.81 0.06 3.62
C ASP A 40 13.47 -0.61 3.91
N LEU A 41 12.39 0.16 3.73
CA LEU A 41 11.01 -0.37 3.75
C LEU A 41 10.77 -1.36 2.61
N GLN A 42 11.69 -1.47 1.64
CA GLN A 42 11.56 -2.36 0.49
C GLN A 42 11.33 -3.80 0.94
N ALA A 43 12.04 -4.31 1.95
CA ALA A 43 11.83 -5.68 2.43
C ALA A 43 10.36 -5.94 2.87
N CYS A 44 9.74 -5.00 3.58
CA CYS A 44 8.33 -5.12 4.00
C CYS A 44 7.37 -5.04 2.81
N ILE A 45 7.63 -4.13 1.87
CA ILE A 45 6.84 -3.94 0.65
C ILE A 45 6.91 -5.19 -0.23
N GLU A 46 8.11 -5.72 -0.41
CA GLU A 46 8.37 -6.94 -1.18
C GLU A 46 7.69 -8.16 -0.60
N LEU A 47 7.71 -8.34 0.73
CA LEU A 47 6.94 -9.38 1.40
C LEU A 47 5.46 -9.34 1.01
N ILE A 48 4.90 -8.15 0.82
CA ILE A 48 3.47 -7.96 0.52
C ILE A 48 3.19 -8.18 -0.97
N GLU A 49 4.03 -7.64 -1.86
CA GLU A 49 3.68 -7.49 -3.29
C GLU A 49 4.42 -8.42 -4.26
N LYS A 50 5.58 -8.96 -3.89
CA LYS A 50 6.35 -9.84 -4.80
C LYS A 50 5.56 -11.13 -5.10
N PRO A 51 5.93 -11.85 -6.17
CA PRO A 51 5.43 -13.21 -6.38
C PRO A 51 5.64 -14.07 -5.12
N LEU A 52 4.63 -14.88 -4.77
CA LEU A 52 4.58 -15.62 -3.51
C LEU A 52 4.67 -14.76 -2.24
N GLY A 53 4.40 -13.46 -2.34
CA GLY A 53 4.15 -12.57 -1.20
C GLY A 53 2.70 -12.64 -0.72
N ILE A 54 2.37 -11.84 0.30
CA ILE A 54 1.06 -11.90 0.98
C ILE A 54 -0.11 -11.78 0.00
N ILE A 55 -0.08 -10.80 -0.91
CA ILE A 55 -1.19 -10.55 -1.86
C ILE A 55 -1.28 -11.65 -2.91
N ALA A 56 -0.13 -12.06 -3.48
CA ALA A 56 -0.11 -13.11 -4.51
C ALA A 56 -0.64 -14.43 -3.98
N MET A 57 -0.24 -14.82 -2.76
CA MET A 57 -0.74 -16.03 -2.11
C MET A 57 -2.24 -15.94 -1.78
N LEU A 58 -2.73 -14.76 -1.39
CA LEU A 58 -4.16 -14.52 -1.20
C LEU A 58 -4.95 -14.71 -2.52
N ASP A 59 -4.46 -14.14 -3.62
CA ASP A 59 -5.09 -14.23 -4.93
C ASP A 59 -5.14 -15.68 -5.45
N GLU A 60 -4.03 -16.42 -5.30
CA GLU A 60 -3.96 -17.84 -5.67
C GLU A 60 -4.89 -18.69 -4.80
N GLU A 61 -4.93 -18.46 -3.48
CA GLU A 61 -5.76 -19.25 -2.58
C GLU A 61 -7.28 -19.01 -2.80
N CYS A 62 -7.67 -17.86 -3.36
CA CYS A 62 -9.06 -17.55 -3.69
C CYS A 62 -9.65 -18.46 -4.78
N ILE A 63 -8.81 -19.03 -5.65
CA ILE A 63 -9.24 -19.91 -6.75
C ILE A 63 -9.07 -21.40 -6.44
N VAL A 64 -8.42 -21.75 -5.33
CA VAL A 64 -8.18 -23.14 -4.93
C VAL A 64 -9.49 -23.75 -4.38
N PRO A 65 -9.99 -24.86 -4.95
CA PRO A 65 -11.17 -25.53 -4.42
C PRO A 65 -10.95 -25.98 -2.97
N LYS A 66 -11.93 -25.76 -2.10
CA LYS A 66 -11.90 -26.10 -0.66
C LYS A 66 -10.84 -25.35 0.16
N ALA A 67 -10.20 -24.33 -0.40
CA ALA A 67 -9.35 -23.44 0.41
C ALA A 67 -10.19 -22.70 1.47
N THR A 68 -9.56 -22.42 2.60
CA THR A 68 -10.14 -21.69 3.72
C THR A 68 -9.17 -20.60 4.18
N ASP A 69 -9.63 -19.65 4.97
CA ASP A 69 -8.74 -18.64 5.54
C ASP A 69 -7.60 -19.28 6.36
N LEU A 70 -7.87 -20.42 7.01
CA LEU A 70 -6.86 -21.15 7.79
C LEU A 70 -5.80 -21.82 6.90
N THR A 71 -6.18 -22.33 5.72
CA THR A 71 -5.19 -22.87 4.77
C THR A 71 -4.30 -21.75 4.20
N LEU A 72 -4.86 -20.56 3.96
CA LEU A 72 -4.08 -19.36 3.62
C LEU A 72 -3.08 -19.03 4.73
N ALA A 73 -3.53 -18.93 5.98
CA ALA A 73 -2.65 -18.61 7.11
C ALA A 73 -1.49 -19.61 7.23
N GLN A 74 -1.78 -20.91 7.11
CA GLN A 74 -0.77 -21.96 7.18
C GLN A 74 0.27 -21.79 6.06
N LYS A 75 -0.18 -21.59 4.81
CA LYS A 75 0.72 -21.36 3.68
C LYS A 75 1.60 -20.13 3.88
N LEU A 76 1.05 -19.01 4.36
CA LEU A 76 1.80 -17.79 4.65
C LEU A 76 2.89 -18.05 5.71
N ILE A 77 2.56 -18.79 6.77
CA ILE A 77 3.50 -19.17 7.81
C ILE A 77 4.61 -20.05 7.22
N ASP A 78 4.27 -21.10 6.49
CA ASP A 78 5.24 -22.03 5.90
C ASP A 78 6.18 -21.34 4.90
N GLN A 79 5.65 -20.35 4.17
CA GLN A 79 6.40 -19.61 3.17
C GLN A 79 7.35 -18.57 3.77
N HIS A 80 6.95 -17.85 4.82
CA HIS A 80 7.68 -16.66 5.28
C HIS A 80 8.26 -16.75 6.69
N LEU A 81 7.71 -17.57 7.57
CA LEU A 81 8.16 -17.62 8.95
C LEU A 81 9.60 -18.15 9.05
N GLY A 82 10.46 -17.39 9.75
CA GLY A 82 11.88 -17.73 9.90
C GLY A 82 12.71 -17.50 8.64
N LYS A 83 12.08 -17.09 7.52
CA LYS A 83 12.73 -16.79 6.24
C LYS A 83 12.74 -15.30 5.93
N HIS A 84 11.69 -14.57 6.32
CA HIS A 84 11.57 -13.13 6.07
C HIS A 84 11.63 -12.31 7.36
N PRO A 85 12.49 -11.28 7.48
CA PRO A 85 12.70 -10.53 8.74
C PRO A 85 11.48 -9.73 9.22
N ASN A 86 10.60 -9.34 8.28
CA ASN A 86 9.35 -8.62 8.58
C ASN A 86 8.16 -9.53 8.86
N PHE A 87 8.29 -10.86 8.80
CA PHE A 87 7.20 -11.80 9.08
C PHE A 87 7.43 -12.50 10.43
N GLU A 88 6.47 -12.36 11.35
CA GLU A 88 6.58 -12.86 12.72
C GLU A 88 5.37 -13.72 13.12
N LYS A 89 5.57 -14.62 14.10
CA LYS A 89 4.43 -15.23 14.81
C LYS A 89 3.72 -14.15 15.63
N PRO A 90 2.38 -14.16 15.69
CA PRO A 90 1.65 -13.20 16.50
C PRO A 90 1.89 -13.51 17.97
N LYS A 91 2.23 -12.48 18.76
CA LYS A 91 2.29 -12.63 20.21
C LYS A 91 0.90 -13.01 20.76
N PRO A 92 0.82 -13.75 21.88
CA PRO A 92 -0.44 -14.03 22.55
C PRO A 92 -1.26 -12.75 22.74
N PRO A 93 -2.59 -12.78 22.51
CA PRO A 93 -3.41 -11.60 22.64
C PRO A 93 -3.30 -11.03 24.06
N LYS A 94 -3.00 -9.72 24.18
CA LYS A 94 -3.01 -9.02 25.47
C LYS A 94 -4.23 -8.12 25.56
N GLY A 95 -4.91 -8.13 26.71
CA GLY A 95 -6.07 -7.28 26.97
C GLY A 95 -7.22 -7.57 26.00
N LYS A 96 -7.70 -6.54 25.28
CA LYS A 96 -8.82 -6.62 24.33
C LYS A 96 -8.39 -6.99 22.89
N GLN A 97 -7.17 -7.47 22.70
CA GLN A 97 -6.69 -7.83 21.37
C GLN A 97 -7.39 -9.09 20.86
N ALA A 98 -7.87 -9.05 19.61
CA ALA A 98 -8.42 -10.22 18.94
C ALA A 98 -7.34 -11.26 18.62
N GLU A 99 -7.78 -12.46 18.25
CA GLU A 99 -6.88 -13.48 17.69
C GLU A 99 -6.23 -13.00 16.40
N ALA A 100 -5.01 -13.49 16.15
CA ALA A 100 -4.25 -13.19 14.97
C ALA A 100 -3.51 -14.44 14.50
N HIS A 101 -3.31 -14.55 13.19
CA HIS A 101 -2.70 -15.71 12.55
C HIS A 101 -1.22 -15.45 12.25
N PHE A 102 -0.87 -14.22 11.92
CA PHE A 102 0.51 -13.78 11.74
C PHE A 102 0.68 -12.33 12.20
N ALA A 103 1.93 -11.88 12.30
CA ALA A 103 2.26 -10.49 12.53
C ALA A 103 3.28 -10.02 11.50
N MET A 104 3.25 -8.72 11.20
CA MET A 104 4.25 -8.10 10.33
C MET A 104 4.90 -6.91 11.01
N ARG A 105 6.21 -6.78 10.81
CA ARG A 105 6.98 -5.62 11.26
C ARG A 105 6.89 -4.52 10.20
N HIS A 106 5.94 -3.60 10.40
CA HIS A 106 5.78 -2.38 9.62
C HIS A 106 6.71 -1.28 10.13
N TYR A 107 6.89 -0.21 9.35
CA TYR A 107 7.71 0.93 9.77
C TYR A 107 7.16 1.62 11.04
N ALA A 108 5.84 1.60 11.21
CA ALA A 108 5.14 2.17 12.37
C ALA A 108 5.01 1.19 13.55
N GLY A 109 5.61 0.00 13.45
CA GLY A 109 5.59 -1.03 14.49
C GLY A 109 4.98 -2.36 14.04
N THR A 110 4.94 -3.34 14.95
CA THR A 110 4.41 -4.68 14.63
C THR A 110 2.88 -4.68 14.62
N VAL A 111 2.27 -5.12 13.51
CA VAL A 111 0.82 -5.26 13.34
C VAL A 111 0.44 -6.75 13.36
N ARG A 112 -0.60 -7.09 14.12
CA ARG A 112 -1.16 -8.45 14.21
C ARG A 112 -2.32 -8.58 13.21
N TYR A 113 -2.23 -9.54 12.30
CA TYR A 113 -3.23 -9.75 11.25
C TYR A 113 -4.09 -10.99 11.52
N ASN A 114 -5.40 -10.81 11.36
CA ASN A 114 -6.37 -11.88 11.36
C ASN A 114 -6.85 -12.12 9.93
N VAL A 115 -6.73 -13.36 9.44
CA VAL A 115 -7.07 -13.72 8.05
C VAL A 115 -8.54 -14.10 7.84
N MET A 116 -9.35 -14.13 8.91
CA MET A 116 -10.75 -14.54 8.78
C MET A 116 -11.48 -13.66 7.77
N ASN A 117 -12.23 -14.33 6.88
CA ASN A 117 -12.96 -13.80 5.75
C ASN A 117 -12.09 -13.07 4.72
N TRP A 118 -10.77 -13.31 4.67
CA TRP A 118 -9.92 -12.71 3.64
C TRP A 118 -10.25 -13.26 2.27
N LEU A 119 -10.47 -14.58 2.15
CA LEU A 119 -10.86 -15.17 0.88
C LEU A 119 -12.19 -14.59 0.41
N GLU A 120 -13.21 -14.51 1.27
CA GLU A 120 -14.50 -13.92 0.92
C GLU A 120 -14.37 -12.44 0.50
N LYS A 121 -13.69 -11.62 1.30
CA LYS A 121 -13.47 -10.20 1.00
C LYS A 121 -12.70 -9.96 -0.29
N ASN A 122 -11.80 -10.88 -0.65
CA ASN A 122 -11.00 -10.74 -1.87
C ASN A 122 -11.75 -11.22 -3.12
N LYS A 123 -12.69 -12.16 -2.95
CA LYS A 123 -13.57 -12.66 -4.01
C LYS A 123 -14.77 -11.73 -4.26
N ASP A 124 -15.20 -11.00 -3.23
CA ASP A 124 -16.35 -10.09 -3.25
C ASP A 124 -17.61 -10.70 -3.90
N PRO A 125 -18.10 -11.85 -3.40
CA PRO A 125 -19.18 -12.56 -4.04
C PRO A 125 -20.50 -11.79 -3.90
N LEU A 126 -21.12 -11.42 -5.02
CA LEU A 126 -22.47 -10.88 -5.08
C LEU A 126 -23.48 -11.95 -5.55
N ASN A 127 -24.74 -11.78 -5.16
CA ASN A 127 -25.82 -12.61 -5.70
C ASN A 127 -26.14 -12.15 -7.12
N ASP A 128 -25.70 -12.95 -8.09
CA ASP A 128 -25.80 -12.63 -9.52
C ASP A 128 -27.25 -12.38 -9.96
N THR A 129 -28.20 -13.16 -9.47
CA THR A 129 -29.63 -13.03 -9.82
C THR A 129 -30.21 -11.70 -9.34
N VAL A 130 -29.81 -11.23 -8.15
CA VAL A 130 -30.23 -9.92 -7.64
C VAL A 130 -29.66 -8.81 -8.53
N VAL A 131 -28.39 -8.92 -8.94
CA VAL A 131 -27.77 -7.95 -9.86
C VAL A 131 -28.48 -7.94 -11.21
N THR A 132 -28.84 -9.10 -11.77
CA THR A 132 -29.61 -9.19 -13.01
C THR A 132 -30.94 -8.45 -12.92
N VAL A 133 -31.68 -8.61 -11.82
CA VAL A 133 -32.95 -7.87 -11.60
C VAL A 133 -32.69 -6.36 -11.51
N MET A 134 -31.63 -5.94 -10.82
CA MET A 134 -31.26 -4.52 -10.72
C MET A 134 -30.91 -3.93 -12.09
N LYS A 135 -30.14 -4.65 -12.93
CA LYS A 135 -29.79 -4.25 -14.30
C LYS A 135 -31.00 -4.22 -15.24
N ALA A 136 -32.06 -4.97 -14.94
CA ALA A 136 -33.31 -4.99 -15.71
C ALA A 136 -34.34 -3.94 -15.24
N SER A 137 -34.01 -3.10 -14.25
CA SER A 137 -34.91 -2.08 -13.74
C SER A 137 -35.33 -1.09 -14.84
N LYS A 138 -36.64 -0.91 -15.02
CA LYS A 138 -37.21 0.04 -16.01
C LYS A 138 -37.60 1.38 -15.40
N GLU A 139 -37.74 1.44 -14.09
CA GLU A 139 -38.22 2.64 -13.36
C GLU A 139 -37.07 3.54 -12.90
N HIS A 140 -35.87 2.98 -12.71
CA HIS A 140 -34.72 3.71 -12.18
C HIS A 140 -33.48 3.55 -13.06
N ALA A 141 -33.28 4.50 -13.98
CA ALA A 141 -32.12 4.52 -14.87
C ALA A 141 -30.78 4.53 -14.11
N LEU A 142 -30.71 5.22 -12.96
CA LEU A 142 -29.50 5.26 -12.13
C LEU A 142 -29.10 3.87 -11.62
N ILE A 143 -30.06 3.01 -11.26
CA ILE A 143 -29.75 1.64 -10.82
C ILE A 143 -29.11 0.85 -11.95
N VAL A 144 -29.61 1.01 -13.17
CA VAL A 144 -29.03 0.34 -14.35
C VAL A 144 -27.63 0.87 -14.65
N GLU A 145 -27.39 2.18 -14.46
CA GLU A 145 -26.10 2.84 -14.68
C GLU A 145 -25.02 2.35 -13.71
N VAL A 146 -25.32 2.27 -12.40
CA VAL A 146 -24.32 1.84 -11.39
C VAL A 146 -23.88 0.39 -11.53
N TRP A 147 -24.66 -0.46 -12.19
CA TRP A 147 -24.36 -1.88 -12.42
C TRP A 147 -23.81 -2.18 -13.82
N GLN A 148 -23.47 -1.16 -14.62
CA GLN A 148 -22.93 -1.37 -15.97
C GLN A 148 -21.57 -2.07 -15.98
N ASP A 149 -20.74 -1.82 -14.97
CA ASP A 149 -19.38 -2.38 -14.84
C ASP A 149 -19.36 -3.83 -14.33
N TYR A 150 -20.43 -4.27 -13.67
CA TYR A 150 -20.61 -5.66 -13.25
C TYR A 150 -21.09 -6.53 -14.42
N THR A 151 -20.37 -7.61 -14.71
CA THR A 151 -20.77 -8.62 -15.71
C THR A 151 -21.42 -9.81 -15.01
N THR A 152 -22.72 -10.02 -15.27
CA THR A 152 -23.47 -11.17 -14.73
C THR A 152 -23.07 -12.48 -15.40
N GLN A 153 -23.41 -13.62 -14.79
CA GLN A 153 -23.13 -14.94 -15.36
C GLN A 153 -23.83 -15.14 -16.71
N GLU A 154 -25.05 -14.62 -16.86
CA GLU A 154 -25.81 -14.67 -18.10
C GLU A 154 -25.13 -13.86 -19.22
N GLU A 155 -24.66 -12.64 -18.91
CA GLU A 155 -23.92 -11.79 -19.85
C GLU A 155 -22.58 -12.43 -20.26
N ALA A 156 -21.86 -13.03 -19.31
CA ALA A 156 -20.62 -13.73 -19.57
C ALA A 156 -20.82 -14.97 -20.48
N ALA A 157 -21.88 -15.75 -20.23
CA ALA A 157 -22.24 -16.91 -21.05
C ALA A 157 -22.68 -16.50 -22.48
N ALA A 158 -23.44 -15.40 -22.61
CA ALA A 158 -23.84 -14.84 -23.89
C ALA A 158 -22.66 -14.26 -24.68
N ALA A 159 -21.66 -13.70 -24.00
CA ALA A 159 -20.42 -13.22 -24.64
C ALA A 159 -19.54 -14.38 -25.11
N ALA A 160 -19.47 -15.47 -24.34
CA ALA A 160 -18.67 -16.66 -24.68
C ALA A 160 -19.20 -17.40 -25.92
N THR A 161 -20.50 -17.31 -26.20
CA THR A 161 -21.15 -17.94 -27.36
C THR A 161 -21.07 -17.11 -28.64
N LYS A 162 -20.74 -15.81 -28.56
CA LYS A 162 -20.63 -14.88 -29.70
C LYS A 162 -19.21 -14.72 -30.27
N GLY A 163 -18.19 -15.38 -29.70
CA GLY A 163 -16.79 -15.27 -30.15
C GLY A 163 -16.48 -16.14 -31.38
N GLY A 164 -16.36 -15.52 -32.56
CA GLY A 164 -15.88 -16.18 -33.78
C GLY A 164 -14.39 -16.62 -33.70
N PRO A 165 -13.95 -17.54 -34.59
CA PRO A 165 -12.61 -18.11 -34.58
C PRO A 165 -11.55 -17.05 -34.98
N GLY A 166 -11.06 -16.28 -34.01
CA GLY A 166 -10.07 -15.22 -34.24
C GLY A 166 -10.08 -14.11 -33.20
N ALA A 167 -11.14 -13.97 -32.40
CA ALA A 167 -11.09 -13.13 -31.21
C ALA A 167 -10.18 -13.80 -30.18
N LYS A 168 -9.14 -13.10 -29.72
CA LYS A 168 -8.25 -13.54 -28.63
C LYS A 168 -9.13 -14.16 -27.54
N LYS A 169 -9.02 -15.47 -27.34
CA LYS A 169 -9.59 -16.17 -26.18
C LYS A 169 -9.05 -15.45 -24.93
N LYS A 170 -9.79 -14.47 -24.40
CA LYS A 170 -9.82 -14.26 -22.95
C LYS A 170 -10.17 -15.65 -22.41
N GLY A 171 -9.23 -16.23 -21.67
CA GLY A 171 -9.18 -17.65 -21.38
C GLY A 171 -10.48 -18.21 -20.78
N LYS A 172 -10.53 -19.54 -20.64
CA LYS A 172 -11.65 -20.33 -20.09
C LYS A 172 -12.10 -19.98 -18.65
N SER A 173 -11.69 -18.86 -18.09
CA SER A 173 -12.46 -18.12 -17.09
C SER A 173 -12.44 -16.66 -17.52
N GLY A 174 -13.58 -15.96 -17.49
CA GLY A 174 -13.51 -14.51 -17.35
C GLY A 174 -12.61 -14.27 -16.14
N SER A 175 -11.40 -13.75 -16.40
CA SER A 175 -10.31 -13.61 -15.44
C SER A 175 -10.89 -13.35 -14.06
N PHE A 176 -10.78 -14.31 -13.14
CA PHE A 176 -11.25 -14.15 -11.77
C PHE A 176 -10.47 -12.99 -11.17
N MET A 177 -11.03 -11.78 -11.28
CA MET A 177 -10.36 -10.55 -10.92
C MET A 177 -10.69 -10.31 -9.47
N THR A 178 -9.70 -10.55 -8.61
CA THR A 178 -9.86 -10.31 -7.18
C THR A 178 -9.85 -8.81 -6.89
N VAL A 179 -10.44 -8.44 -5.76
CA VAL A 179 -10.36 -7.08 -5.23
C VAL A 179 -8.90 -6.64 -5.07
N SER A 180 -8.03 -7.56 -4.66
CA SER A 180 -6.60 -7.31 -4.52
C SER A 180 -5.90 -6.98 -5.84
N MET A 181 -6.28 -7.60 -6.96
CA MET A 181 -5.73 -7.25 -8.28
C MET A 181 -6.09 -5.82 -8.67
N LEU A 182 -7.36 -5.42 -8.46
CA LEU A 182 -7.84 -4.05 -8.70
C LEU A 182 -7.08 -3.03 -7.86
N TYR A 183 -6.93 -3.30 -6.55
CA TYR A 183 -6.22 -2.41 -5.64
C TYR A 183 -4.73 -2.32 -5.96
N ARG A 184 -4.11 -3.43 -6.38
CA ARG A 184 -2.70 -3.42 -6.82
C ARG A 184 -2.51 -2.55 -8.06
N GLU A 185 -3.38 -2.69 -9.05
CA GLU A 185 -3.31 -1.88 -10.28
C GLU A 185 -3.51 -0.39 -9.98
N SER A 186 -4.52 -0.06 -9.17
CA SER A 186 -4.80 1.32 -8.75
C SER A 186 -3.63 1.92 -7.97
N LEU A 187 -3.07 1.20 -7.00
CA LEU A 187 -1.92 1.64 -6.23
C LEU A 187 -0.69 1.85 -7.12
N ASN A 188 -0.42 0.96 -8.08
CA ASN A 188 0.70 1.13 -8.99
C ASN A 188 0.54 2.38 -9.86
N LYS A 189 -0.65 2.65 -10.40
CA LYS A 189 -0.94 3.90 -11.14
C LYS A 189 -0.72 5.14 -10.27
N LEU A 190 -1.17 5.11 -9.02
CA LEU A 190 -0.94 6.20 -8.06
C LEU A 190 0.56 6.42 -7.82
N MET A 191 1.32 5.36 -7.54
CA MET A 191 2.76 5.48 -7.30
C MET A 191 3.51 5.99 -8.54
N THR A 192 3.14 5.54 -9.74
CA THR A 192 3.72 6.08 -10.99
C THR A 192 3.46 7.59 -11.12
N MET A 193 2.23 8.04 -10.86
CA MET A 193 1.87 9.45 -10.91
C MET A 193 2.65 10.27 -9.87
N LEU A 194 2.76 9.79 -8.62
CA LEU A 194 3.48 10.50 -7.56
C LEU A 194 4.97 10.65 -7.90
N ASN A 195 5.60 9.62 -8.46
CA ASN A 195 7.00 9.66 -8.89
C ASN A 195 7.27 10.63 -10.06
N SER A 196 6.26 11.01 -10.83
CA SER A 196 6.42 12.00 -11.92
C SER A 196 6.10 13.44 -11.49
N THR A 197 5.95 13.70 -10.20
CA THR A 197 5.64 15.03 -9.65
C THR A 197 6.71 15.52 -8.67
N HIS A 198 6.68 16.81 -8.32
CA HIS A 198 7.46 17.36 -7.22
C HIS A 198 6.60 17.38 -5.94
N PRO A 199 6.79 16.45 -5.00
CA PRO A 199 5.96 16.32 -3.82
C PRO A 199 6.32 17.34 -2.74
N HIS A 200 5.29 17.84 -2.05
CA HIS A 200 5.42 18.55 -0.79
C HIS A 200 4.82 17.71 0.33
N PHE A 201 5.53 17.57 1.46
CA PHE A 201 5.15 16.66 2.53
C PHE A 201 4.65 17.42 3.76
N ILE A 202 3.48 17.03 4.27
CA ILE A 202 2.94 17.47 5.57
C ILE A 202 2.82 16.23 6.46
N ARG A 203 3.45 16.26 7.64
CA ARG A 203 3.40 15.16 8.63
C ARG A 203 2.51 15.54 9.81
N CYS A 204 1.27 15.06 9.78
CA CYS A 204 0.33 15.24 10.87
C CYS A 204 0.72 14.35 12.05
N ILE A 205 0.63 14.90 13.28
CA ILE A 205 0.95 14.19 14.52
C ILE A 205 -0.29 14.17 15.41
N ILE A 206 -0.64 12.99 15.92
CA ILE A 206 -1.74 12.83 16.87
C ILE A 206 -1.25 13.31 18.24
N PRO A 207 -1.89 14.33 18.86
CA PRO A 207 -1.42 14.90 20.11
C PRO A 207 -1.81 14.06 21.32
N ASN A 208 -2.95 13.36 21.30
CA ASN A 208 -3.40 12.45 22.36
C ASN A 208 -4.51 11.51 21.84
N GLU A 209 -4.70 10.35 22.49
CA GLU A 209 -5.76 9.39 22.14
C GLU A 209 -7.17 9.78 22.61
N LYS A 210 -7.26 10.74 23.54
CA LYS A 210 -8.53 11.22 24.11
C LYS A 210 -9.28 12.19 23.21
N LYS A 211 -8.70 12.56 22.07
CA LYS A 211 -9.22 13.57 21.12
C LYS A 211 -9.46 14.93 21.79
N GLN A 212 -8.69 15.26 22.82
CA GLN A 212 -8.82 16.49 23.58
C GLN A 212 -7.94 17.59 22.97
N SER A 213 -8.52 18.74 22.64
CA SER A 213 -7.75 19.90 22.16
C SER A 213 -6.80 20.42 23.25
N GLY A 214 -5.59 20.84 22.86
CA GLY A 214 -4.58 21.44 23.76
C GLY A 214 -3.80 20.46 24.65
N MET A 215 -4.15 19.17 24.68
CA MET A 215 -3.41 18.15 25.43
C MET A 215 -2.38 17.45 24.55
N ILE A 216 -1.15 17.30 25.03
CA ILE A 216 -0.08 16.55 24.37
C ILE A 216 0.36 15.39 25.25
N ASP A 217 0.34 14.19 24.69
CA ASP A 217 1.00 13.01 25.22
C ASP A 217 2.39 12.88 24.60
N ALA A 218 3.42 13.17 25.41
CA ALA A 218 4.81 13.18 24.95
C ALA A 218 5.30 11.81 24.48
N ALA A 219 4.87 10.72 25.11
CA ALA A 219 5.31 9.37 24.73
C ALA A 219 4.70 8.97 23.37
N LEU A 220 3.43 9.29 23.17
CA LEU A 220 2.74 9.06 21.90
C LEU A 220 3.36 9.89 20.76
N VAL A 221 3.62 11.18 21.01
CA VAL A 221 4.23 12.07 20.01
C VAL A 221 5.65 11.62 19.67
N LEU A 222 6.48 11.28 20.66
CA LEU A 222 7.85 10.83 20.43
C LEU A 222 7.91 9.54 19.61
N ASN A 223 7.02 8.58 19.90
CA ASN A 223 6.92 7.35 19.12
C ASN A 223 6.56 7.63 17.66
N GLN A 224 5.60 8.53 17.40
CA GLN A 224 5.23 8.93 16.04
C GLN A 224 6.38 9.63 15.30
N LEU A 225 7.10 10.56 15.95
CA LEU A 225 8.21 11.27 15.34
C LEU A 225 9.36 10.33 14.95
N THR A 226 9.58 9.29 15.75
CA THR A 226 10.56 8.24 15.49
C THR A 226 10.11 7.36 14.32
N CYS A 227 8.90 6.81 14.37
CA CYS A 227 8.37 5.91 13.34
C CYS A 227 8.17 6.60 11.99
N ASN A 228 7.68 7.84 11.95
CA ASN A 228 7.41 8.55 10.70
C ASN A 228 8.69 9.04 10.00
N GLY A 229 9.87 8.80 10.58
CA GLY A 229 11.16 9.25 10.05
C GLY A 229 11.36 10.76 10.15
N VAL A 230 10.59 11.47 10.98
CA VAL A 230 10.70 12.94 11.14
C VAL A 230 12.02 13.31 11.79
N LEU A 231 12.43 12.59 12.84
CA LEU A 231 13.71 12.83 13.51
C LEU A 231 14.89 12.58 12.58
N GLU A 232 14.80 11.53 11.76
CA GLU A 232 15.81 11.23 10.73
C GLU A 232 15.82 12.28 9.63
N GLY A 233 14.66 12.70 9.14
CA GLY A 233 14.51 13.80 8.19
C GLY A 233 15.18 15.09 8.68
N ILE A 234 14.89 15.51 9.92
CA ILE A 234 15.52 16.69 10.53
C ILE A 234 17.03 16.52 10.64
N ARG A 235 17.50 15.34 11.09
CA ARG A 235 18.94 15.06 11.20
C ARG A 235 19.64 15.20 9.86
N ILE A 236 18.98 14.82 8.77
CA ILE A 236 19.51 14.87 7.40
C ILE A 236 19.46 16.28 6.85
N CYS A 237 18.31 16.95 6.89
CA CYS A 237 18.20 18.34 6.45
C CYS A 237 19.17 19.27 7.21
N ARG A 238 19.48 18.97 8.48
CA ARG A 238 20.47 19.72 9.27
C ARG A 238 21.92 19.43 8.88
N LYS A 239 22.21 18.22 8.39
CA LYS A 239 23.54 17.88 7.88
C LYS A 239 23.75 18.37 6.44
N GLY A 240 22.69 18.43 5.64
CA GLY A 240 22.71 18.95 4.27
C GLY A 240 22.64 20.48 4.21
N PHE A 241 22.10 21.00 3.10
CA PHE A 241 21.97 22.42 2.84
C PHE A 241 20.48 22.82 2.80
N PRO A 242 19.88 23.22 3.93
CA PRO A 242 18.45 23.48 4.02
C PRO A 242 18.00 24.74 3.25
N ASN A 243 18.93 25.67 3.00
CA ASN A 243 18.67 26.87 2.20
C ASN A 243 19.34 26.72 0.84
N ARG A 244 18.57 26.93 -0.23
CA ARG A 244 19.06 26.88 -1.62
C ARG A 244 18.69 28.18 -2.31
N THR A 245 19.64 28.80 -2.99
CA THR A 245 19.44 30.05 -3.72
C THR A 245 20.33 29.99 -4.96
N LEU A 246 19.81 30.44 -6.10
CA LEU A 246 20.60 30.52 -7.32
C LEU A 246 21.79 31.46 -7.09
N HIS A 247 22.93 31.11 -7.67
CA HIS A 247 24.16 31.88 -7.49
C HIS A 247 23.98 33.36 -7.90
N ALA A 248 23.29 33.62 -9.02
CA ALA A 248 23.01 34.97 -9.49
C ALA A 248 22.22 35.80 -8.47
N ASP A 249 21.17 35.21 -7.88
CA ASP A 249 20.33 35.87 -6.89
C ASP A 249 21.10 36.15 -5.60
N PHE A 250 21.94 35.20 -5.17
CA PHE A 250 22.78 35.38 -3.98
C PHE A 250 23.77 36.53 -4.18
N VAL A 251 24.49 36.54 -5.31
CA VAL A 251 25.43 37.64 -5.63
C VAL A 251 24.70 38.97 -5.67
N GLN A 252 23.57 39.06 -6.36
CA GLN A 252 22.81 40.30 -6.44
C GLN A 252 22.32 40.77 -5.06
N ARG A 253 21.86 39.84 -4.22
CA ARG A 253 21.28 40.16 -2.91
C ARG A 253 22.33 40.60 -1.88
N TYR A 254 23.53 40.03 -1.96
CA TYR A 254 24.60 40.26 -0.99
C TYR A 254 25.74 41.14 -1.51
N ALA A 255 25.63 41.73 -2.71
CA ALA A 255 26.69 42.51 -3.35
C ALA A 255 27.21 43.72 -2.54
N LEU A 256 26.40 44.27 -1.62
CA LEU A 256 26.72 45.46 -0.83
C LEU A 256 27.14 45.15 0.63
N LEU A 257 27.08 43.88 1.04
CA LEU A 257 27.51 43.42 2.37
C LEU A 257 28.98 42.99 2.33
#